data_AF-A0A084SI65-F1
#
_entry.id   AF-A0A084SI65-F1
#
_cell.length_a   1.000
_cell.length_b   1.000
_cell.length_c   1.000
_cell.angle_alpha   90.00
_cell.angle_beta   90.00
_cell.angle_gamma   90.00
#
_symmetry.space_group_name_H-M   'P 1'
#
loop_
_entity.id
_entity.type
_entity.pdbx_description
1 polymer ?
#
loop_
_entity_poly.entity_id
_entity_poly.type
_entity_poly.pdbx_seq_one_letter_code
_entity_poly.pdbx_strand_id
1 'polypeptide(L)'
;MNGFQRRLRDMPAQLSHRETKALFIALADEELPADKAQAVRSHLDECGDCARGWQRYSATVLRVRNVEKQKAPPALASRVMTRVKRQRRFGLKRLHQMHAHYRLPVEILIPLLIAAAVGAFLIMSAP
;
A
#
# COMPACT_ATOMS: atom_id res chain seq x y z
N MET A 1 1.34 13.57 -35.45
CA MET A 1 1.93 12.21 -35.37
C MET A 1 1.64 11.56 -34.01
N ASN A 2 0.36 11.31 -33.67
CA ASN A 2 -0.06 10.88 -32.31
C ASN A 2 -0.70 9.47 -32.25
N GLY A 3 -0.48 8.63 -33.26
CA GLY A 3 -1.14 7.31 -33.35
C GLY A 3 -0.32 6.12 -32.84
N PHE A 4 1.00 6.25 -32.69
CA PHE A 4 1.87 5.10 -32.41
C PHE A 4 1.99 4.77 -30.91
N GLN A 5 1.86 5.76 -30.02
CA GLN A 5 2.01 5.54 -28.58
C GLN A 5 0.80 4.90 -27.91
N ARG A 6 -0.35 4.84 -28.59
CA ARG A 6 -1.56 4.22 -28.02
C ARG A 6 -1.62 2.71 -28.26
N ARG A 7 -0.82 2.17 -29.18
CA ARG A 7 -0.90 0.75 -29.61
C ARG A 7 -0.03 -0.23 -28.81
N LEU A 8 0.83 0.27 -27.91
CA LEU A 8 1.70 -0.57 -27.05
C LEU A 8 1.17 -0.77 -25.63
N ARG A 9 -0.05 -0.28 -25.33
CA ARG A 9 -0.65 -0.33 -23.99
C ARG A 9 -1.66 -1.48 -23.79
N ASP A 10 -1.90 -2.29 -24.83
CA ASP A 10 -2.91 -3.37 -24.82
C ASP A 10 -2.32 -4.78 -25.07
N MET A 11 -1.03 -5.01 -24.81
CA MET A 11 -0.51 -6.39 -24.64
C MET A 11 -0.53 -6.72 -23.14
N PRO A 12 -1.09 -7.86 -22.70
CA PRO A 12 -0.99 -8.27 -21.30
C PRO A 12 0.50 -8.30 -20.97
N ALA A 13 0.91 -7.48 -20.00
CA ALA A 13 2.31 -7.29 -19.65
C ALA A 13 2.90 -8.66 -19.29
N GLN A 14 3.58 -9.29 -20.24
CA GLN A 14 4.25 -10.56 -20.01
C GLN A 14 5.36 -10.29 -19.01
N LEU A 15 5.19 -10.80 -17.79
CA LEU A 15 6.18 -10.68 -16.73
C LEU A 15 7.46 -11.37 -17.17
N SER A 16 8.58 -10.65 -17.12
CA SER A 16 9.87 -11.28 -17.37
C SER A 16 10.25 -12.21 -16.20
N HIS A 17 11.09 -13.22 -16.46
CA HIS A 17 11.56 -14.14 -15.40
C HIS A 17 12.20 -13.41 -14.21
N ARG A 18 12.89 -12.30 -14.46
CA ARG A 18 13.52 -11.49 -13.40
C ARG A 18 12.47 -10.79 -12.55
N GLU A 19 11.45 -10.20 -13.16
CA GLU A 19 10.36 -9.53 -12.47
C GLU A 19 9.53 -10.54 -11.66
N THR A 20 9.18 -11.69 -12.24
CA THR A 20 8.47 -12.77 -11.53
C THR A 20 9.23 -13.18 -10.27
N LYS A 21 10.55 -13.41 -10.37
CA LYS A 21 11.39 -13.77 -9.21
C LYS A 21 11.47 -12.66 -8.16
N ALA A 22 11.52 -11.39 -8.58
CA ALA A 22 11.52 -10.27 -7.65
C ALA A 22 10.21 -10.17 -6.85
N LEU A 23 9.10 -10.66 -7.42
CA LEU A 23 7.78 -10.64 -6.80
C LEU A 23 7.51 -11.81 -5.84
N PHE A 24 8.42 -12.78 -5.70
CA PHE A 24 8.22 -13.94 -4.82
C PHE A 24 8.00 -13.55 -3.35
N ILE A 25 8.73 -12.55 -2.85
CA ILE A 25 8.59 -12.12 -1.45
C ILE A 25 7.18 -11.58 -1.21
N ALA A 26 6.76 -10.61 -2.00
CA ALA A 26 5.43 -10.01 -1.91
C ALA A 26 4.31 -11.03 -2.19
N LEU A 27 4.54 -12.03 -3.04
CA LEU A 27 3.59 -13.12 -3.27
C LEU A 27 3.43 -14.03 -2.04
N ALA A 28 4.53 -14.36 -1.34
CA ALA A 28 4.49 -15.24 -0.16
C ALA A 28 3.91 -14.56 1.08
N ASP A 29 4.03 -13.24 1.16
CA ASP A 29 3.46 -12.43 2.24
C ASP A 29 2.05 -11.92 1.92
N GLU A 30 1.49 -12.31 0.76
CA GLU A 30 0.15 -11.93 0.30
C GLU A 30 -0.03 -10.40 0.15
N GLU A 31 1.05 -9.68 -0.14
CA GLU A 31 1.10 -8.21 -0.26
C GLU A 31 0.93 -7.73 -1.72
N LEU A 32 0.76 -8.65 -2.68
CA LEU A 32 0.54 -8.28 -4.08
C LEU A 32 -0.92 -7.88 -4.34
N PRO A 33 -1.16 -6.81 -5.13
CA PRO A 33 -2.47 -6.55 -5.71
C PRO A 33 -2.96 -7.76 -6.52
N ALA A 34 -4.28 -8.03 -6.49
CA ALA A 34 -4.88 -9.21 -7.10
C ALA A 34 -4.46 -9.42 -8.57
N ASP A 35 -4.47 -8.36 -9.36
CA ASP A 35 -4.10 -8.39 -10.78
C ASP A 35 -2.64 -8.87 -10.99
N LYS A 36 -1.73 -8.41 -10.13
CA LYS A 36 -0.32 -8.79 -10.18
C LYS A 36 -0.10 -10.20 -9.66
N ALA A 37 -0.82 -10.60 -8.61
CA ALA A 37 -0.76 -11.95 -8.09
C ALA A 37 -1.21 -12.96 -9.16
N GLN A 38 -2.28 -12.64 -9.89
CA GLN A 38 -2.77 -13.47 -10.99
C GLN A 38 -1.74 -13.55 -12.13
N ALA A 39 -1.16 -12.42 -12.55
CA ALA A 39 -0.14 -12.41 -13.61
C ALA A 39 1.09 -13.28 -13.24
N VAL A 40 1.56 -13.19 -11.98
CA VAL A 40 2.67 -14.02 -11.50
C VAL A 40 2.29 -15.50 -11.51
N ARG A 41 1.08 -15.86 -11.05
CA ARG A 41 0.60 -17.25 -11.07
C ARG A 41 0.52 -17.81 -12.48
N SER A 42 -0.05 -17.06 -13.42
CA SER A 42 -0.09 -17.45 -14.83
C SER A 42 1.31 -17.69 -15.40
N HIS A 43 2.28 -16.82 -15.09
CA HIS A 43 3.68 -17.04 -15.52
C HIS A 43 4.32 -18.27 -14.86
N LEU A 44 3.97 -18.60 -13.61
CA LEU A 44 4.47 -19.80 -12.94
C LEU A 44 3.89 -21.07 -13.57
N ASP A 45 2.64 -21.04 -14.04
CA ASP A 45 2.01 -22.17 -14.73
C ASP A 45 2.65 -22.43 -16.11
N GLU A 46 3.09 -21.37 -16.79
CA GLU A 46 3.72 -21.45 -18.11
C GLU A 46 5.24 -21.71 -18.06
N CYS A 47 5.94 -21.26 -17.01
CA CYS A 47 7.40 -21.34 -16.91
C CYS A 47 7.87 -22.29 -15.80
N GLY A 48 8.35 -23.47 -16.20
CA GLY A 48 8.88 -24.48 -15.27
C GLY A 48 10.10 -24.04 -14.44
N ASP A 49 10.95 -23.15 -14.96
CA ASP A 49 12.08 -22.59 -14.20
C ASP A 49 11.62 -21.69 -13.05
N CYS A 50 10.67 -20.80 -13.34
CA CYS A 50 10.08 -19.94 -12.33
C CYS A 50 9.26 -20.75 -11.32
N ALA A 51 8.51 -21.77 -11.77
CA ALA A 51 7.77 -22.69 -10.89
C ALA A 51 8.69 -23.41 -9.90
N ARG A 52 9.81 -23.99 -10.37
CA ARG A 52 10.81 -24.63 -9.50
C ARG A 52 11.43 -23.63 -8.52
N GLY A 53 11.74 -22.41 -8.99
CA GLY A 53 12.24 -21.34 -8.15
C GLY A 53 11.26 -20.98 -7.03
N TRP A 54 9.98 -20.83 -7.38
CA TRP A 54 8.90 -20.55 -6.45
C TRP A 54 8.71 -21.66 -5.42
N GLN A 55 8.72 -22.93 -5.84
CA GLN A 55 8.59 -24.08 -4.94
C GLN A 55 9.72 -24.12 -3.90
N ARG A 56 10.97 -23.86 -4.31
CA ARG A 56 12.12 -23.79 -3.39
C ARG A 56 11.97 -22.64 -2.39
N TYR A 57 11.55 -21.47 -2.88
CA TYR A 57 11.34 -20.29 -2.05
C TYR A 57 10.23 -20.51 -1.03
N SER A 58 9.04 -20.92 -1.47
CA SER A 58 7.87 -21.14 -0.61
C SER A 58 8.10 -22.24 0.43
N ALA A 59 8.78 -23.33 0.05
CA ALA A 59 9.19 -24.37 1.00
C ALA A 59 10.13 -23.83 2.10
N THR A 60 11.05 -22.92 1.75
CA THR A 60 11.94 -22.27 2.71
C THR A 60 11.17 -21.36 3.65
N VAL A 61 10.26 -20.54 3.13
CA VAL A 61 9.38 -19.67 3.93
C VAL A 61 8.54 -20.50 4.91
N LEU A 62 7.97 -21.62 4.46
CA LEU A 62 7.19 -22.52 5.32
C LEU A 62 8.03 -23.09 6.46
N ARG A 63 9.28 -23.50 6.20
CA ARG A 63 10.19 -23.98 7.26
C ARG A 63 10.46 -22.90 8.30
N VAL A 64 10.75 -21.67 7.87
CA VAL A 64 11.01 -20.54 8.78
C VAL A 64 9.76 -20.20 9.61
N ARG A 65 8.57 -20.22 9.00
CA ARG A 65 7.30 -19.95 9.69
C ARG A 65 6.94 -21.01 10.74
N ASN A 66 7.41 -22.24 10.57
CA ASN A 66 7.19 -23.36 11.48
C ASN A 66 8.24 -23.48 12.60
N VAL A 67 9.25 -22.60 12.63
CA VAL A 67 10.18 -22.53 13.76
C VAL A 67 9.42 -22.18 15.04
N GLU A 68 9.82 -22.78 16.16
CA GLU A 68 9.22 -22.56 17.47
C GLU A 68 9.18 -21.06 17.81
N LYS A 69 7.97 -20.55 18.01
CA LYS A 69 7.75 -19.14 18.36
C LYS A 69 8.07 -18.94 19.83
N GLN A 70 9.18 -18.26 20.10
CA GLN A 70 9.52 -17.77 21.44
C GLN A 70 8.37 -16.91 21.99
N LYS A 71 7.99 -17.14 23.25
CA LYS A 71 6.96 -16.33 23.91
C LYS A 71 7.43 -14.88 23.97
N ALA A 72 6.57 -13.96 23.52
CA ALA A 72 6.82 -12.55 23.68
C ALA A 72 6.89 -12.18 25.17
N PRO A 73 7.76 -11.23 25.58
CA PRO A 73 7.78 -10.73 26.94
C PRO A 73 6.40 -10.19 27.35
N PRO A 74 5.94 -10.43 28.60
CA PRO A 74 4.57 -10.14 29.02
C PRO A 74 4.22 -8.64 28.91
N ALA A 75 5.20 -7.75 29.04
CA ALA A 75 5.02 -6.30 28.90
C ALA A 75 5.11 -5.78 27.44
N LEU A 76 5.45 -6.62 26.47
CA LEU A 76 5.65 -6.17 25.09
C LEU A 76 4.32 -5.74 24.45
N ALA A 77 3.28 -6.55 24.61
CA ALA A 77 1.96 -6.26 24.03
C ALA A 77 1.40 -4.92 24.54
N SER A 78 1.47 -4.65 25.84
CA SER A 78 0.99 -3.40 26.43
C SER A 78 1.81 -2.18 25.97
N ARG A 79 3.14 -2.32 25.86
CA ARG A 79 4.02 -1.25 25.35
C ARG A 79 3.74 -0.94 23.88
N VAL A 80 3.59 -1.95 23.04
CA VAL A 80 3.26 -1.78 21.61
C VAL A 80 1.89 -1.14 21.45
N MET A 81 0.86 -1.65 22.15
CA MET A 81 -0.49 -1.09 22.09
C MET A 81 -0.55 0.36 22.56
N THR A 82 0.20 0.72 23.61
CA THR A 82 0.30 2.11 24.06
C THR A 82 0.91 2.99 22.98
N ARG A 83 1.94 2.52 22.28
CA ARG A 83 2.60 3.25 21.19
C ARG A 83 1.68 3.41 19.97
N VAL A 84 0.98 2.36 19.57
CA VAL A 84 0.01 2.38 18.46
C VAL A 84 -1.15 3.33 18.79
N LYS A 85 -1.70 3.27 20.00
CA LYS A 85 -2.77 4.18 20.44
C LYS A 85 -2.31 5.63 20.47
N ARG A 86 -1.07 5.88 20.92
CA ARG A 86 -0.44 7.20 20.88
C ARG A 86 -0.32 7.71 19.44
N GLN A 87 0.25 6.91 18.53
CA GLN A 87 0.38 7.26 17.12
C GLN A 87 -0.98 7.53 16.44
N ARG A 88 -2.02 6.76 16.76
CA ARG A 88 -3.38 6.97 16.26
C ARG A 88 -4.00 8.29 16.75
N ARG A 89 -3.78 8.66 18.03
CA ARG A 89 -4.23 9.96 18.58
C ARG A 89 -3.44 11.15 17.99
N PHE A 90 -2.16 10.96 17.68
CA PHE A 90 -1.35 11.94 16.95
C PHE A 90 -1.64 11.96 15.43
N GLY A 91 -2.86 11.61 14.98
CA GLY A 91 -3.32 11.82 13.60
C GLY A 91 -3.16 13.29 13.12
N LEU A 92 -3.13 14.23 14.06
CA LEU A 92 -2.78 15.64 13.81
C LEU A 92 -1.35 15.83 13.28
N LYS A 93 -0.38 15.00 13.64
CA LYS A 93 0.97 15.02 13.02
C LYS A 93 0.92 14.57 11.56
N ARG A 94 -0.02 13.70 11.18
CA ARG A 94 -0.27 13.29 9.80
C ARG A 94 -0.86 14.44 8.98
N LEU A 95 -1.73 15.26 9.59
CA LEU A 95 -2.20 16.50 9.00
C LEU A 95 -1.07 17.51 8.83
N HIS A 96 -0.20 17.64 9.83
CA HIS A 96 0.97 18.52 9.79
C HIS A 96 2.01 18.07 8.74
N GLN A 97 2.25 16.77 8.59
CA GLN A 97 3.08 16.20 7.53
C GLN A 97 2.44 16.32 6.14
N MET A 98 1.10 16.19 6.04
CA MET A 98 0.37 16.51 4.82
C MET A 98 0.50 17.98 4.46
N HIS A 99 0.46 18.90 5.43
CA HIS A 99 0.72 20.33 5.21
C HIS A 99 2.17 20.63 4.81
N ALA A 100 3.12 19.80 5.29
CA ALA A 100 4.53 19.93 4.92
C ALA A 100 4.84 19.37 3.52
N HIS A 101 4.13 18.34 3.07
CA HIS A 101 4.33 17.71 1.76
C HIS A 101 3.44 18.35 0.67
N TYR A 102 2.21 18.68 1.02
CA TYR A 102 1.27 19.46 0.23
C TYR A 102 1.32 20.89 0.78
N ARG A 103 2.11 21.77 0.14
CA ARG A 103 2.04 23.22 0.39
C ARG A 103 0.69 23.73 -0.09
N LEU A 104 -0.37 23.50 0.68
CA LEU A 104 -1.65 24.15 0.44
C LEU A 104 -1.40 25.66 0.63
N PRO A 105 -1.44 26.45 -0.46
CA PRO A 105 -1.20 27.88 -0.37
C PRO A 105 -2.21 28.46 0.62
N VAL A 106 -1.73 29.26 1.57
CA VAL A 106 -2.58 29.90 2.59
C VAL A 106 -3.67 30.75 1.91
N GLU A 107 -3.37 31.22 0.69
CA GLU A 107 -4.21 31.94 -0.24
C GLU A 107 -5.49 31.18 -0.63
N ILE A 108 -5.50 29.85 -0.62
CA ILE A 108 -6.71 29.05 -0.92
C ILE A 108 -7.47 28.71 0.36
N LEU A 109 -6.76 28.51 1.47
CA LEU A 109 -7.35 28.09 2.74
C LEU A 109 -8.24 29.18 3.35
N ILE A 110 -7.78 30.43 3.33
CA ILE A 110 -8.52 31.57 3.89
C ILE A 110 -9.87 31.80 3.18
N PRO A 111 -9.93 31.96 1.84
CA PRO A 111 -11.22 32.19 1.17
C PRO A 111 -12.16 31.00 1.27
N LEU A 112 -11.64 29.76 1.28
CA LEU A 112 -12.46 28.57 1.51
C LEU A 112 -13.13 28.60 2.90
N LEU A 113 -12.37 28.96 3.94
CA LEU A 113 -12.89 29.06 5.31
C LEU A 113 -13.91 30.19 5.45
N ILE A 114 -13.66 31.34 4.82
CA ILE A 114 -14.62 32.46 4.80
C ILE A 114 -15.90 32.05 4.07
N ALA A 115 -15.81 31.42 2.91
CA ALA A 115 -16.96 30.95 2.16
C ALA A 115 -17.79 29.92 2.95
N ALA A 116 -17.13 29.00 3.65
CA ALA A 116 -17.78 28.03 4.54
C ALA A 116 -18.46 28.71 5.73
N ALA A 117 -17.82 29.70 6.37
CA ALA A 117 -18.39 30.44 7.49
C ALA A 117 -19.61 31.28 7.07
N VAL A 118 -19.53 31.95 5.92
CA VAL A 118 -20.64 32.72 5.35
C VAL A 118 -21.79 31.79 4.96
N GLY A 119 -21.51 30.67 4.30
CA GLY A 119 -22.52 29.68 3.97
C GLY A 119 -23.23 29.12 5.20
N ALA A 120 -22.46 28.78 6.25
CA ALA A 120 -23.03 28.32 7.52
C ALA A 120 -23.89 29.40 8.19
N PHE A 121 -23.42 30.66 8.20
CA PHE A 121 -24.17 31.79 8.74
C PHE A 121 -25.50 31.98 8.00
N LEU A 122 -25.47 31.96 6.66
CA LEU A 122 -26.67 32.10 5.83
C LEU A 122 -27.69 31.00 6.10
N ILE A 123 -27.24 29.75 6.25
CA ILE A 123 -28.10 28.61 6.61
C ILE A 123 -28.70 28.78 8.00
N MET A 124 -27.94 29.30 8.97
CA MET A 124 -28.42 29.53 10.34
C MET A 124 -29.36 30.74 10.46
N SER A 125 -29.22 31.71 9.55
CA SER A 125 -30.05 32.91 9.48
C SER A 125 -31.25 32.78 8.55
N ALA A 126 -31.39 31.66 7.84
CA ALA A 126 -32.57 31.35 7.06
C ALA A 126 -33.71 30.93 8.01
N PRO A 127 -34.86 31.64 8.01
CA PRO A 127 -35.98 31.38 8.92
C PRO A 127 -36.73 30.07 8.61
#